data_AF-A0A7D9IES3-F1
#
_entry.id   AF-A0A7D9IES3-F1
#
_cell.length_a   1.000
_cell.length_b   1.000
_cell.length_c   1.000
_cell.angle_alpha   90.00
_cell.angle_beta   90.00
_cell.angle_gamma   90.00
#
_symmetry.space_group_name_H-M   'P 1'
#
loop_
_entity.id
_entity.type
_entity.pdbx_description
1 polymer ?
#
loop_
_entity_poly.entity_id
_entity_poly.type
_entity_poly.pdbx_seq_one_letter_code
_entity_poly.pdbx_strand_id
1 'polypeptide(L)'
;MSAVTVQQLISILDEKWAPFSVKMNEIVRSIEFINTKYEEMETKLTSYEAKQKDLCNENQALALQLKQTTKELNDLKDECNDLEQYSRRDCVEIRGVPLKRGLRSGEENTDRFVMK
;
A
#
# COMPACT_ATOMS: atom_id res chain seq x y z
N MET A 1 22.93 71.93 40.88
CA MET A 1 22.63 70.60 40.30
C MET A 1 22.11 69.73 41.42
N SER A 2 20.80 69.42 41.48
CA SER A 2 20.28 68.57 42.54
C SER A 2 20.77 67.13 42.32
N ALA A 3 21.52 66.60 43.27
CA ALA A 3 21.95 65.21 43.25
C ALA A 3 20.73 64.31 43.33
N VAL A 4 20.54 63.45 42.33
CA VAL A 4 19.50 62.42 42.35
C VAL A 4 19.75 61.53 43.56
N THR A 5 18.75 61.37 44.43
CA THR A 5 18.87 60.51 45.59
C THR A 5 18.77 59.05 45.17
N VAL A 6 19.41 58.15 45.92
CA VAL A 6 19.38 56.70 45.63
C VAL A 6 17.95 56.17 45.50
N GLN A 7 17.00 56.71 46.28
CA GLN A 7 15.58 56.35 46.22
C GLN A 7 14.90 56.75 44.89
N GLN A 8 15.25 57.92 44.33
CA GLN A 8 14.75 58.31 43.01
C GLN A 8 15.31 57.39 41.91
N LEU A 9 16.55 56.95 42.05
CA LEU A 9 17.17 56.02 41.11
C LEU A 9 16.49 54.64 41.13
N ILE A 10 16.18 54.12 42.32
CA ILE A 10 15.45 52.85 42.51
C ILE A 10 14.06 52.95 41.87
N SER A 11 13.32 54.03 42.14
CA SER A 11 11.99 54.25 41.57
C SER A 11 11.99 54.27 40.02
N ILE A 12 12.98 54.94 39.42
CA ILE A 12 13.12 54.98 37.96
C ILE A 12 13.46 53.59 37.42
N LEU A 13 14.30 52.84 38.13
CA LEU A 13 14.68 51.48 37.73
C LEU A 13 13.47 50.55 37.76
N ASP A 14 12.67 50.60 38.82
CA ASP A 14 11.45 49.79 38.97
C ASP A 14 10.41 50.13 37.89
N GLU A 15 10.20 51.42 37.60
CA GLU A 15 9.32 51.86 36.51
C GLU A 15 9.76 51.33 35.14
N LYS A 16 11.07 51.24 34.88
CA LYS A 16 11.60 50.72 33.62
C LYS A 16 11.64 49.19 33.59
N TRP A 17 11.79 48.55 34.74
CA TRP A 17 11.86 47.09 34.86
C TRP A 17 10.49 46.42 34.77
N ALA A 18 9.45 47.03 35.33
CA ALA A 18 8.08 46.53 35.28
C ALA A 18 7.58 46.18 33.85
N PRO A 19 7.66 47.06 32.84
CA PRO A 19 7.22 46.73 31.48
C PRO A 19 8.11 45.68 30.80
N PHE A 20 9.40 45.61 31.17
CA PHE A 20 10.29 44.57 30.66
C PHE A 20 9.91 43.20 31.21
N SER A 21 9.61 43.10 32.51
CA SER A 21 9.11 41.88 33.15
C SER A 21 7.81 41.39 32.52
N VAL A 22 6.87 42.29 32.21
CA VAL A 22 5.62 41.93 31.52
C VAL A 22 5.90 41.34 30.13
N LYS A 23 6.72 42.00 29.31
CA LYS A 23 7.09 41.49 27.97
C LYS A 23 7.82 40.14 28.05
N MET A 24 8.68 39.96 29.04
CA MET A 24 9.38 38.70 29.26
C MET A 24 8.40 37.57 29.56
N ASN A 25 7.41 37.82 30.41
CA ASN A 25 6.35 36.84 30.71
C ASN A 25 5.47 36.53 29.49
N GLU A 26 5.17 37.50 28.64
CA GLU A 26 4.45 37.28 27.38
C GLU A 26 5.25 36.40 26.40
N ILE A 27 6.57 36.63 26.32
CA ILE A 27 7.48 35.79 25.52
C ILE A 27 7.51 34.36 26.07
N VAL A 28 7.62 34.19 27.38
CA VAL A 28 7.61 32.86 28.02
C VAL A 28 6.31 32.13 27.69
N ARG A 29 5.15 32.79 27.83
CA ARG A 29 3.84 32.21 27.46
C ARG A 29 3.77 31.84 25.98
N SER A 30 4.33 32.66 25.11
CA SER A 30 4.35 32.39 23.67
C SER A 30 5.23 31.17 23.35
N ILE A 31 6.36 31.01 24.03
CA ILE A 31 7.23 29.84 23.89
C ILE A 31 6.53 28.58 24.40
N GLU A 32 5.88 28.64 25.56
CA GLU A 32 5.11 27.51 26.11
C GLU A 32 4.00 27.08 25.13
N PHE A 33 3.28 28.05 24.57
CA PHE A 33 2.27 27.79 23.54
C PHE A 33 2.87 27.15 22.29
N ILE A 34 4.01 27.65 21.80
CA ILE A 34 4.68 27.08 20.63
C ILE A 34 5.16 25.65 20.92
N ASN A 35 5.74 25.39 22.09
CA ASN A 35 6.17 24.05 22.49
C ASN A 35 5.00 23.06 22.52
N THR A 36 3.88 23.43 23.15
CA THR A 36 2.69 22.55 23.16
C THR A 36 2.17 22.27 21.76
N LYS A 37 2.17 23.26 20.85
CA LYS A 37 1.80 23.05 19.45
C LYS A 37 2.80 22.21 18.67
N TYR A 38 4.09 22.31 19.00
CA TYR A 38 5.12 21.47 18.43
C TYR A 38 4.95 20.01 18.84
N GLU A 39 4.72 19.73 20.13
CA GLU A 39 4.44 18.37 20.64
C GLU A 39 3.16 17.77 20.02
N GLU A 40 2.09 18.56 19.91
CA GLU A 40 0.86 18.16 19.20
C GLU A 40 1.13 17.82 17.72
N MET A 41 2.05 18.53 17.07
CA MET A 41 2.42 18.29 15.68
C MET A 41 3.28 17.04 15.53
N GLU A 42 4.26 16.84 16.40
CA GLU A 42 5.14 15.67 16.43
C GLU A 42 4.34 14.38 16.66
N THR A 43 3.40 14.39 17.59
CA THR A 43 2.49 13.25 17.85
C THR A 43 1.58 12.94 16.66
N LYS A 44 1.07 13.96 15.96
CA LYS A 44 0.30 13.75 14.73
C LYS A 44 1.16 13.20 13.61
N LEU A 45 2.36 13.75 13.41
CA LEU A 45 3.29 13.35 12.36
C LEU A 45 3.68 11.88 12.51
N THR A 46 4.10 11.47 13.71
CA THR A 46 4.41 10.06 14.02
C THR A 46 3.20 9.14 13.78
N SER A 47 1.98 9.57 14.11
CA SER A 47 0.78 8.79 13.80
C SER A 47 0.51 8.67 12.29
N TYR A 48 0.81 9.72 11.52
CA TYR A 48 0.66 9.70 10.07
C TYR A 48 1.70 8.81 9.40
N GLU A 49 2.95 8.85 9.86
CA GLU A 49 4.02 7.97 9.39
C GLU A 49 3.67 6.49 9.63
N ALA A 50 3.13 6.17 10.81
CA ALA A 50 2.66 4.82 11.11
C ALA A 50 1.54 4.38 10.15
N LYS A 51 0.50 5.21 9.98
CA LYS A 51 -0.60 4.93 9.05
C LYS A 51 -0.13 4.79 7.60
N GLN A 52 0.82 5.62 7.18
CA GLN A 52 1.38 5.56 5.83
C GLN A 52 2.14 4.24 5.61
N LYS A 53 2.89 3.78 6.62
CA LYS A 53 3.58 2.49 6.58
C LYS A 53 2.58 1.33 6.47
N ASP A 54 1.52 1.36 7.27
CA ASP A 54 0.47 0.34 7.23
C ASP A 54 -0.23 0.29 5.87
N LEU A 55 -0.62 1.45 5.32
CA LEU A 55 -1.21 1.55 3.99
C LEU A 55 -0.26 1.07 2.88
N CYS A 56 1.04 1.30 3.02
CA CYS A 56 2.04 0.80 2.07
C CYS A 56 2.11 -0.73 2.10
N ASN A 57 2.12 -1.32 3.30
CA ASN A 57 2.13 -2.77 3.48
C ASN A 57 0.84 -3.41 2.93
N GLU A 58 -0.32 -2.81 3.19
CA GLU A 58 -1.60 -3.29 2.68
C GLU A 58 -1.66 -3.22 1.16
N ASN A 59 -1.22 -2.11 0.55
CA ASN A 59 -1.14 -2.00 -0.91
C ASN A 59 -0.23 -3.07 -1.53
N GLN A 60 0.92 -3.35 -0.90
CA GLN A 60 1.80 -4.42 -1.37
C GLN A 60 1.14 -5.80 -1.27
N ALA A 61 0.45 -6.08 -0.16
CA ALA A 61 -0.28 -7.33 0.01
C ALA A 61 -1.41 -7.49 -1.02
N LEU A 62 -2.19 -6.44 -1.25
CA LEU A 62 -3.25 -6.41 -2.27
C LEU A 62 -2.69 -6.60 -3.68
N ALA A 63 -1.55 -5.96 -4.01
CA ALA A 63 -0.91 -6.14 -5.30
C ALA A 63 -0.43 -7.58 -5.52
N LEU A 64 0.05 -8.26 -4.49
CA LEU A 64 0.41 -9.68 -4.54
C LEU A 64 -0.82 -10.57 -4.74
N GLN A 65 -1.89 -10.33 -3.97
CA GLN A 65 -3.14 -11.06 -4.13
C GLN A 65 -3.72 -10.89 -5.53
N LEU A 66 -3.72 -9.67 -6.08
CA LEU A 66 -4.22 -9.40 -7.43
C LEU A 66 -3.40 -10.14 -8.49
N LYS A 67 -2.08 -10.18 -8.36
CA LYS A 67 -1.23 -10.98 -9.26
C LYS A 67 -1.57 -12.47 -9.19
N GLN A 68 -1.78 -12.98 -7.98
CA GLN A 68 -2.11 -14.39 -7.78
C GLN A 68 -3.48 -14.74 -8.37
N THR A 69 -4.52 -13.96 -8.07
CA THR A 69 -5.86 -14.19 -8.61
C THR A 69 -5.90 -14.04 -10.12
N THR A 70 -5.15 -13.09 -10.70
CA THR A 70 -5.03 -12.95 -12.16
C THR A 70 -4.39 -14.17 -12.78
N LYS A 71 -3.37 -14.74 -12.13
CA LYS A 71 -2.74 -15.98 -12.59
C LYS A 71 -3.73 -17.14 -12.54
N GLU A 72 -4.39 -17.36 -11.40
CA GLU A 72 -5.38 -18.43 -11.22
C GLU A 72 -6.52 -18.33 -12.25
N LEU A 73 -6.95 -17.11 -12.58
CA LEU A 73 -7.98 -16.88 -13.60
C LEU A 73 -7.49 -17.23 -15.01
N ASN A 74 -6.24 -16.90 -15.35
CA ASN A 74 -5.66 -17.29 -16.62
C ASN A 74 -5.48 -18.81 -16.73
N ASP A 75 -4.98 -19.45 -15.66
CA ASP A 75 -4.80 -20.89 -15.60
C ASP A 75 -6.17 -21.60 -15.78
N LEU A 76 -7.23 -21.13 -15.13
CA LEU A 76 -8.58 -21.66 -15.29
C LEU A 76 -9.15 -21.43 -16.70
N LYS A 77 -8.84 -20.28 -17.32
CA LYS A 77 -9.23 -19.99 -18.70
C LYS A 77 -8.59 -20.97 -19.67
N ASP A 78 -7.31 -21.28 -19.47
CA ASP A 78 -6.59 -22.25 -20.29
C ASP A 78 -7.16 -23.65 -20.11
N GLU A 79 -7.46 -24.07 -18.88
CA GLU A 79 -8.11 -25.37 -18.60
C GLU A 79 -9.51 -25.48 -19.24
N CYS A 80 -10.32 -24.41 -19.17
CA CYS A 80 -11.61 -24.37 -19.86
C CYS A 80 -11.46 -24.51 -21.38
N ASN A 81 -10.48 -23.83 -21.98
CA ASN A 81 -10.22 -23.93 -23.41
C ASN A 81 -9.79 -25.35 -23.81
N ASP A 82 -8.94 -25.99 -23.01
CA ASP A 82 -8.53 -27.37 -23.23
C ASP A 82 -9.74 -28.33 -23.16
N LEU A 83 -10.61 -28.18 -22.16
CA LEU A 83 -11.84 -28.97 -22.04
C LEU A 83 -12.78 -28.76 -23.23
N GLU A 84 -12.96 -27.51 -23.69
CA GLU A 84 -13.73 -27.22 -24.90
C GLU A 84 -13.14 -27.91 -26.13
N GLN A 85 -11.82 -27.92 -26.28
CA GLN A 85 -11.15 -28.63 -27.37
C GLN A 85 -11.32 -30.14 -27.28
N TYR A 86 -11.18 -30.73 -26.09
CA TYR A 86 -11.42 -32.16 -25.88
C TYR A 86 -12.86 -32.55 -26.24
N SER A 87 -13.85 -31.72 -25.91
CA SER A 87 -15.25 -31.98 -26.25
C SER A 87 -15.51 -32.03 -27.77
N ARG A 88 -14.73 -31.27 -28.57
CA ARG A 88 -14.85 -31.22 -30.03
C ARG A 88 -14.21 -32.42 -30.72
N ARG A 89 -13.27 -33.10 -30.06
CA ARG A 89 -12.58 -34.28 -30.60
C ARG A 89 -13.55 -35.41 -30.93
N ASP A 90 -14.59 -35.57 -30.11
CA ASP A 90 -15.59 -36.63 -30.28
C ASP A 90 -16.71 -36.24 -31.27
N CYS A 91 -16.71 -35.01 -31.79
CA CYS A 91 -17.69 -34.50 -32.75
C CYS A 91 -17.23 -34.53 -34.22
N VAL A 92 -16.04 -35.06 -34.53
CA VAL A 92 -15.54 -35.18 -35.91
C VAL A 92 -15.92 -36.53 -36.51
N GLU A 93 -17.07 -36.60 -37.17
CA GLU A 93 -17.45 -37.74 -38.02
C GLU A 93 -16.93 -37.53 -39.45
N ILE A 94 -15.87 -38.25 -39.85
CA ILE A 94 -15.37 -38.18 -41.23
C ILE A 94 -16.28 -39.03 -42.13
N ARG A 95 -17.27 -38.39 -42.77
CA ARG A 95 -18.07 -39.05 -43.81
C ARG A 95 -17.32 -39.09 -45.13
N GLY A 96 -17.28 -40.26 -45.75
CA GLY A 96 -16.76 -40.43 -47.11
C GLY A 96 -15.39 -41.08 -47.22
N VAL A 97 -14.77 -41.56 -46.13
CA VAL A 97 -13.61 -42.47 -46.25
C VAL A 97 -14.12 -43.80 -46.79
N PRO A 98 -13.70 -44.25 -47.99
CA PRO A 98 -14.12 -45.56 -48.49
C PRO A 98 -13.55 -46.63 -47.56
N LEU A 99 -14.43 -47.36 -46.88
CA LEU A 99 -14.05 -48.60 -46.20
C LEU A 99 -13.46 -49.53 -47.27
N LYS A 100 -12.14 -49.76 -47.21
CA LYS A 100 -11.50 -50.79 -48.03
C LYS A 100 -12.18 -52.12 -47.69
N ARG A 101 -13.06 -52.59 -48.58
CA ARG A 101 -13.66 -53.93 -48.51
C ARG A 101 -12.53 -54.95 -48.51
N GLY A 102 -12.17 -55.44 -47.33
CA GLY A 102 -11.13 -56.46 -47.19
C GLY A 102 -10.56 -56.64 -45.78
N LEU A 103 -10.51 -55.59 -44.95
CA LEU A 103 -9.98 -55.71 -43.59
C LEU A 103 -11.13 -55.93 -42.59
N ARG A 104 -11.60 -57.18 -42.51
CA ARG A 104 -12.31 -57.65 -41.33
C ARG A 104 -11.27 -58.07 -40.29
N SER A 105 -11.43 -57.51 -39.08
CA SER A 105 -10.98 -58.02 -37.79
C SER A 105 -9.49 -58.36 -37.63
N GLY A 106 -8.76 -57.45 -37.01
CA GLY A 106 -7.49 -57.72 -36.33
C GLY A 106 -7.33 -56.70 -35.22
N GLU A 107 -7.20 -57.17 -33.98
CA GLU A 107 -6.97 -56.39 -32.76
C GLU A 107 -5.71 -55.52 -32.92
N GLU A 108 -5.86 -54.26 -33.29
CA GLU A 108 -4.75 -53.30 -33.20
C GLU A 108 -4.83 -52.59 -31.86
N ASN A 109 -4.09 -53.19 -30.92
CA ASN A 109 -3.76 -52.67 -29.61
C ASN A 109 -3.27 -51.21 -29.70
N THR A 110 -4.11 -50.26 -29.27
CA THR A 110 -3.86 -48.80 -29.38
C THR A 110 -2.86 -48.25 -28.37
N ASP A 111 -2.25 -49.08 -27.52
CA ASP A 111 -1.33 -48.66 -26.45
C ASP A 111 0.13 -48.49 -26.90
N ARG A 112 0.38 -48.00 -28.12
CA ARG A 112 1.73 -47.65 -28.55
C ARG A 112 1.79 -46.33 -29.30
N PHE A 113 1.61 -45.24 -28.55
CA PHE A 113 2.20 -43.96 -28.92
C PHE A 113 3.57 -43.84 -28.24
N VAL A 114 4.64 -44.08 -28.99
CA VAL A 114 6.02 -43.77 -28.55
C VAL A 114 6.45 -42.54 -29.35
N MET A 115 6.51 -41.38 -28.69
CA MET A 115 7.22 -40.22 -29.24
C MET A 115 8.73 -40.48 -29.14
N LYS A 116 9.41 -40.36 -30.28
CA LYS A 116 10.87 -40.22 -30.36
C LYS A 116 11.28 -38.77 -30.19
#